data_AF-A0A957UU31-F1
#
_entry.id   AF-A0A957UU31-F1
#
_cell.length_a   1.000
_cell.length_b   1.000
_cell.length_c   1.000
_cell.angle_alpha   90.00
_cell.angle_beta   90.00
_cell.angle_gamma   90.00
#
_symmetry.space_group_name_H-M   'P 1'
#
loop_
_entity.id
_entity.type
_entity.pdbx_description
1 polymer ?
#
loop_
_entity_poly.entity_id
_entity_poly.type
_entity_poly.pdbx_seq_one_letter_code
_entity_poly.pdbx_strand_id
1 'polypeptide(L)'
;QIIENLGMDFQIVAAGSEEAILSALSSAESRQEPLLFYFWTPHSIHAKYDLTRVELPAYSDECYAKADTNGVDCDYPEDILFKIFWSGLAEAAPDAHALLTNMSYSTEDQIQMIAAVELDGSTPEDAARAWLDAHEDVWKSWLP
;
A
#
# COMPACT_ATOMS: atom_id res chain seq x y z
N GLN A 1 13.97 14.75 9.54
CA GLN A 1 13.36 15.63 8.52
C GLN A 1 11.91 15.99 8.89
N ILE A 2 10.87 15.23 8.53
CA ILE A 2 9.46 15.65 8.78
C ILE A 2 9.20 16.02 10.25
N ILE A 3 9.56 15.15 11.21
CA ILE A 3 9.38 15.41 12.65
C ILE A 3 10.06 16.72 13.08
N GLU A 4 11.32 16.92 12.69
CA GLU A 4 12.10 18.10 13.05
C GLU A 4 11.56 19.37 12.38
N ASN A 5 11.22 19.29 11.09
CA ASN A 5 10.77 20.41 10.27
C ASN A 5 9.37 20.89 10.65
N LEU A 6 8.52 19.98 11.13
CA LEU A 6 7.22 20.29 11.69
C LEU A 6 7.25 20.65 13.18
N GLY A 7 8.44 20.63 13.81
CA GLY A 7 8.60 20.97 15.23
C GLY A 7 7.87 20.00 16.16
N MET A 8 7.78 18.73 15.78
CA MET A 8 7.05 17.70 16.53
C MET A 8 7.93 17.13 17.66
N ASP A 9 7.35 16.95 18.85
CA ASP A 9 8.03 16.35 20.01
C ASP A 9 8.00 14.82 19.96
N PHE A 10 8.63 14.25 18.92
CA PHE A 10 8.74 12.81 18.70
C PHE A 10 10.18 12.42 18.41
N GLN A 11 10.50 11.16 18.73
CA GLN A 11 11.78 10.55 18.37
C GLN A 11 11.52 9.32 17.48
N ILE A 12 12.30 9.20 16.41
CA ILE A 12 12.26 8.00 15.56
C ILE A 12 12.93 6.85 16.30
N VAL A 13 12.20 5.73 16.42
CA VAL A 13 12.72 4.45 16.88
C VAL A 13 12.64 3.46 15.71
N ALA A 14 13.79 3.04 15.20
CA ALA A 14 13.83 2.07 14.10
C ALA A 14 13.48 0.67 14.62
N ALA A 15 12.39 0.09 14.11
CA ALA A 15 11.92 -1.23 14.51
C ALA A 15 12.84 -2.39 14.04
N GLY A 16 13.65 -2.16 13.00
CA GLY A 16 14.61 -3.13 12.48
C GLY A 16 14.03 -4.15 11.50
N SER A 17 12.73 -4.45 11.58
CA SER A 17 11.99 -5.23 10.57
C SER A 17 10.50 -4.89 10.57
N GLU A 18 9.78 -5.33 9.54
CA GLU A 18 8.32 -5.20 9.47
C GLU A 18 7.65 -6.02 10.58
N GLU A 19 8.12 -7.24 10.84
CA GLU A 19 7.56 -8.12 11.87
C GLU A 19 7.67 -7.50 13.27
N ALA A 20 8.72 -6.71 13.52
CA ALA A 20 8.85 -5.96 14.77
C ALA A 20 7.77 -4.89 14.91
N ILE A 21 7.40 -4.20 13.83
CA ILE A 21 6.29 -3.24 13.80
C ILE A 21 4.97 -3.97 14.03
N LEU A 22 4.73 -5.08 13.34
CA LEU A 22 3.51 -5.89 13.47
C LEU A 22 3.34 -6.45 14.90
N SER A 23 4.43 -6.88 15.52
CA SER A 23 4.44 -7.35 16.91
C SER A 23 4.12 -6.22 17.90
N ALA A 24 4.69 -5.02 17.68
CA ALA A 24 4.38 -3.84 18.47
C ALA A 24 2.91 -3.43 18.33
N LEU A 25 2.38 -3.44 17.10
CA LEU A 25 0.97 -3.18 16.80
C LEU A 25 0.04 -4.17 17.50
N SER A 26 0.27 -5.48 17.32
CA SER A 26 -0.53 -6.52 17.98
C SER A 26 -0.48 -6.40 19.51
N SER A 27 0.67 -6.05 20.06
CA SER A 27 0.88 -5.83 21.48
C SER A 27 0.10 -4.61 22.00
N ALA A 28 0.21 -3.48 21.32
CA ALA A 28 -0.47 -2.24 21.66
C ALA A 28 -1.99 -2.41 21.58
N GLU A 29 -2.49 -3.05 20.52
CA GLU A 29 -3.91 -3.36 20.35
C GLU A 29 -4.42 -4.24 21.49
N SER A 30 -3.70 -5.32 21.84
CA SER A 30 -4.12 -6.21 22.94
C SER A 30 -4.21 -5.53 24.31
N ARG A 31 -3.39 -4.48 24.51
CA ARG A 31 -3.34 -3.69 25.75
C ARG A 31 -4.13 -2.40 25.68
N GLN A 32 -4.72 -2.08 24.52
CA GLN A 32 -5.40 -0.81 24.25
C GLN A 32 -4.50 0.40 24.55
N GLU A 33 -3.23 0.29 24.15
CA GLU A 33 -2.22 1.33 24.32
C GLU A 33 -2.04 2.12 23.03
N PRO A 34 -1.80 3.44 23.11
CA PRO A 34 -1.53 4.24 21.93
C PRO A 34 -0.21 3.82 21.28
N LEU A 35 -0.22 3.65 19.96
CA LEU A 35 0.97 3.40 19.14
C LEU A 35 0.95 4.32 17.91
N LEU A 36 2.04 5.04 17.71
CA LEU A 36 2.32 5.75 16.46
C LEU A 36 3.44 5.01 15.72
N PHE A 37 3.20 4.62 14.49
CA PHE A 37 4.14 3.85 13.68
C PHE A 37 4.04 4.22 12.20
N TYR A 38 5.09 3.89 11.45
CA TYR A 38 5.16 4.09 10.00
C TYR A 38 4.72 2.80 9.29
N PHE A 39 3.81 2.92 8.33
CA PHE A 39 3.32 1.80 7.53
C PHE A 39 2.68 2.28 6.21
N TRP A 40 2.51 1.40 5.24
CA TRP A 40 1.92 1.71 3.92
C TRP A 40 0.58 1.03 3.69
N THR A 41 -0.13 1.47 2.64
CA THR A 41 -1.37 0.87 2.15
C THR A 41 -1.20 0.60 0.65
N PRO A 42 -1.61 -0.56 0.10
CA PRO A 42 -2.35 -1.67 0.72
C PRO A 42 -1.49 -2.64 1.55
N HIS A 43 -2.09 -3.25 2.57
CA HIS A 43 -1.54 -4.33 3.40
C HIS A 43 -2.63 -5.03 4.23
N SER A 44 -2.42 -6.27 4.65
CA SER A 44 -3.38 -7.05 5.47
C SER A 44 -3.75 -6.41 6.82
N ILE A 45 -2.90 -5.53 7.38
CA ILE A 45 -3.17 -4.93 8.68
C ILE A 45 -4.39 -4.01 8.64
N HIS A 46 -4.68 -3.43 7.47
CA HIS A 46 -5.82 -2.54 7.26
C HIS A 46 -7.15 -3.31 7.21
N ALA A 47 -7.11 -4.63 6.97
CA ALA A 47 -8.27 -5.51 7.16
C ALA A 47 -8.43 -6.00 8.61
N LYS A 48 -7.33 -6.05 9.36
CA LYS A 48 -7.29 -6.65 10.70
C LYS A 48 -7.53 -5.67 11.84
N TYR A 49 -7.03 -4.44 11.71
CA TYR A 49 -7.02 -3.44 12.77
C TYR A 49 -7.72 -2.16 12.30
N ASP A 50 -8.39 -1.47 13.22
CA ASP A 50 -8.99 -0.16 12.98
C ASP A 50 -7.89 0.93 13.08
N LEU A 51 -7.23 1.18 11.96
CA LEU A 51 -6.11 2.12 11.88
C LEU A 51 -6.54 3.44 11.27
N THR A 52 -6.05 4.54 11.82
CA THR A 52 -6.22 5.88 11.23
C THR A 52 -4.87 6.42 10.79
N ARG A 53 -4.79 6.83 9.53
CA ARG A 53 -3.62 7.53 8.98
C ARG A 53 -3.50 8.91 9.63
N VAL A 54 -2.30 9.26 10.08
CA VAL A 54 -2.00 10.62 10.55
C VAL A 54 -1.85 11.53 9.33
N GLU A 55 -2.67 12.58 9.25
CA GLU A 55 -2.57 13.60 8.21
C GLU A 55 -1.44 14.59 8.53
N LEU A 56 -0.58 14.84 7.55
CA LEU A 56 0.45 15.89 7.58
C LEU A 56 0.01 17.05 6.67
N PRO A 57 0.69 18.21 6.68
CA PRO A 57 0.42 19.27 5.71
C PRO A 57 0.46 18.72 4.29
N ALA A 58 -0.54 19.03 3.45
CA ALA A 58 -0.68 18.37 2.15
C ALA A 58 0.59 18.47 1.29
N TYR A 59 0.88 17.40 0.56
CA TYR A 59 1.97 17.34 -0.42
C TYR A 59 1.89 18.50 -1.43
N SER A 60 3.06 19.03 -1.81
CA SER A 60 3.22 19.88 -2.99
C SER A 60 4.61 19.70 -3.60
N ASP A 61 4.73 19.91 -4.91
CA ASP A 61 6.03 19.93 -5.60
C ASP A 61 6.99 20.95 -4.95
N GLU A 62 6.47 22.08 -4.50
CA GLU A 62 7.24 23.14 -3.83
C GLU A 62 7.81 22.70 -2.47
N CYS A 63 7.05 21.90 -1.73
CA CYS A 63 7.52 21.31 -0.48
C CYS A 63 8.62 20.27 -0.77
N TYR A 64 8.36 19.33 -1.68
CA TYR A 64 9.29 18.25 -1.97
C TYR A 64 10.57 18.72 -2.68
N ALA A 65 10.53 19.83 -3.43
CA ALA A 65 11.72 20.44 -4.02
C ALA A 65 12.77 20.88 -2.98
N LYS A 66 12.38 21.01 -1.70
CA LYS A 66 13.29 21.36 -0.59
C LYS A 66 13.92 20.14 0.08
N ALA A 67 13.57 18.92 -0.32
CA ALA A 67 14.02 17.69 0.32
C ALA A 67 15.55 17.63 0.49
N ASP A 68 16.30 18.10 -0.51
CA ASP A 68 17.76 18.08 -0.51
C ASP A 68 18.43 19.25 0.23
N THR A 69 17.69 20.32 0.56
CA THR A 69 18.27 21.53 1.17
C THR A 69 17.81 21.76 2.61
N ASN A 70 16.50 21.74 2.83
CA ASN A 70 15.85 22.10 4.09
C ASN A 70 14.99 20.94 4.64
N GLY A 71 15.00 19.79 3.96
CA GLY A 71 14.14 18.65 4.24
C GLY A 71 12.68 18.89 3.86
N VAL A 72 11.85 17.91 4.15
CA VAL A 72 10.41 17.89 3.82
C VAL A 72 9.57 18.27 5.05
N ASP A 73 8.56 19.11 4.87
CA ASP A 73 7.61 19.59 5.89
C ASP A 73 6.14 19.40 5.48
N CYS A 74 5.89 18.44 4.59
CA CYS A 74 4.57 18.04 4.13
C CYS A 74 4.45 16.52 4.10
N ASP A 75 3.26 16.07 3.74
CA ASP A 75 2.90 14.68 3.55
C ASP A 75 3.58 14.07 2.32
N TYR A 76 3.59 12.76 2.27
CA TYR A 76 4.15 11.99 1.17
C TYR A 76 3.34 12.22 -0.12
N PRO A 77 3.98 12.24 -1.30
CA PRO A 77 3.26 12.13 -2.57
C PRO A 77 2.52 10.79 -2.61
N GLU A 78 1.46 10.73 -3.40
CA GLU A 78 0.81 9.47 -3.72
C GLU A 78 1.75 8.61 -4.59
N ASP A 79 2.04 7.40 -4.13
CA ASP A 79 2.84 6.45 -4.90
C ASP A 79 2.00 5.86 -6.03
N ILE A 80 2.46 6.03 -7.27
CA ILE A 80 1.82 5.45 -8.44
C ILE A 80 2.26 3.99 -8.58
N LEU A 81 1.33 3.05 -8.42
CA LEU A 81 1.57 1.64 -8.70
C LEU A 81 1.51 1.39 -10.22
N PHE A 82 2.66 1.22 -10.86
CA PHE A 82 2.75 0.98 -12.30
C PHE A 82 3.16 -0.46 -12.64
N LYS A 83 2.72 -0.91 -13.83
CA LYS A 83 3.08 -2.21 -14.41
C LYS A 83 4.17 -1.99 -15.45
N ILE A 84 5.24 -2.78 -15.39
CA ILE A 84 6.30 -2.77 -16.40
C ILE A 84 6.27 -4.11 -17.13
N PHE A 85 6.38 -4.06 -18.45
CA PHE A 85 6.51 -5.24 -19.29
C PHE A 85 7.64 -5.07 -20.31
N TRP A 86 8.09 -6.19 -20.87
CA TRP A 86 9.08 -6.19 -21.94
C TRP A 86 8.56 -5.43 -23.16
N SER A 87 9.43 -4.62 -23.79
CA SER A 87 9.06 -3.74 -24.89
C SER A 87 8.47 -4.44 -26.12
N GLY A 88 8.81 -5.71 -26.36
CA GLY A 88 8.26 -6.49 -27.48
C GLY A 88 6.93 -7.19 -27.17
N LEU A 89 6.35 -7.01 -25.98
CA LEU A 89 5.13 -7.72 -25.57
C LEU A 89 3.94 -7.42 -26.49
N ALA A 90 3.79 -6.16 -26.90
CA ALA A 90 2.69 -5.75 -27.78
C ALA A 90 2.69 -6.48 -29.13
N GLU A 91 3.87 -6.83 -29.64
CA GLU A 91 4.06 -7.53 -30.92
C GLU A 91 3.98 -9.05 -30.74
N ALA A 92 4.59 -9.57 -29.68
CA ALA A 92 4.68 -11.01 -29.42
C ALA A 92 3.38 -11.61 -28.89
N ALA A 93 2.61 -10.86 -28.11
CA ALA A 93 1.38 -11.31 -27.47
C ALA A 93 0.40 -10.13 -27.29
N PRO A 94 -0.27 -9.67 -28.37
CA PRO A 94 -1.13 -8.49 -28.33
C PRO A 94 -2.29 -8.61 -27.32
N ASP A 95 -2.91 -9.78 -27.20
CA ASP A 95 -4.00 -10.00 -26.25
C ASP A 95 -3.53 -9.89 -24.79
N ALA A 96 -2.35 -10.44 -24.49
CA ALA A 96 -1.74 -10.32 -23.16
C ALA A 96 -1.32 -8.87 -22.85
N HIS A 97 -0.80 -8.16 -23.85
CA HIS A 97 -0.50 -6.75 -23.74
C HIS A 97 -1.76 -5.93 -23.44
N ALA A 98 -2.88 -6.20 -24.13
CA ALA A 98 -4.15 -5.53 -23.89
C ALA A 98 -4.67 -5.80 -22.47
N LEU A 99 -4.70 -7.08 -22.06
CA LEU A 99 -5.06 -7.49 -20.71
C LEU A 99 -4.23 -6.76 -19.65
N LEU A 100 -2.90 -6.84 -19.74
CA LEU A 100 -2.01 -6.24 -18.75
C LEU A 100 -2.07 -4.72 -18.76
N THR A 101 -2.33 -4.10 -19.91
CA THR A 101 -2.54 -2.64 -20.01
C THR A 101 -3.80 -2.23 -19.26
N ASN A 102 -4.91 -2.91 -19.54
CA ASN A 102 -6.23 -2.57 -18.99
C ASN A 102 -6.43 -3.03 -17.53
N MET A 103 -5.67 -4.02 -17.08
CA MET A 103 -5.80 -4.59 -15.73
C MET A 103 -5.66 -3.53 -14.64
N SER A 104 -6.74 -3.26 -13.93
CA SER A 104 -6.74 -2.33 -12.81
C SER A 104 -7.79 -2.76 -11.80
N TYR A 105 -7.37 -2.85 -10.55
CA TYR A 105 -8.20 -3.17 -9.39
C TYR A 105 -7.84 -2.21 -8.25
N SER A 106 -8.75 -2.07 -7.30
CA SER A 106 -8.65 -1.03 -6.26
C SER A 106 -7.64 -1.41 -5.16
N THR A 107 -7.32 -0.44 -4.30
CA THR A 107 -6.58 -0.68 -3.05
C THR A 107 -7.34 -1.62 -2.11
N GLU A 108 -8.67 -1.53 -2.08
CA GLU A 108 -9.52 -2.41 -1.27
C GLU A 108 -9.44 -3.86 -1.76
N ASP A 109 -9.51 -4.07 -3.08
CA ASP A 109 -9.34 -5.39 -3.69
C ASP A 109 -8.00 -6.04 -3.31
N GLN A 110 -6.94 -5.23 -3.29
CA GLN A 110 -5.62 -5.67 -2.84
C GLN A 110 -5.62 -6.07 -1.38
N ILE A 111 -6.18 -5.23 -0.50
CA ILE A 111 -6.25 -5.51 0.94
C ILE A 111 -6.99 -6.82 1.20
N GLN A 112 -8.13 -7.05 0.54
CA GLN A 112 -8.92 -8.27 0.72
C GLN A 112 -8.19 -9.52 0.24
N MET A 113 -7.57 -9.47 -0.94
CA MET A 113 -6.79 -10.61 -1.44
C MET A 113 -5.58 -10.92 -0.55
N ILE A 114 -4.85 -9.90 -0.07
CA ILE A 114 -3.71 -10.08 0.83
C ILE A 114 -4.19 -10.66 2.18
N ALA A 115 -5.29 -10.14 2.73
CA ALA A 115 -5.87 -10.64 3.98
C ALA A 115 -6.31 -12.10 3.88
N ALA A 116 -6.94 -12.50 2.78
CA ALA A 116 -7.35 -13.89 2.56
C ALA A 116 -6.16 -14.88 2.61
N VAL A 117 -4.99 -14.45 2.15
CA VAL A 117 -3.76 -15.26 2.19
C VAL A 117 -3.13 -15.22 3.58
N GLU A 118 -2.88 -14.04 4.12
CA GLU A 118 -2.06 -13.87 5.33
C GLU A 118 -2.83 -14.12 6.63
N LEU A 119 -4.15 -13.90 6.65
CA LEU A 119 -4.98 -14.00 7.84
C LEU A 119 -5.87 -15.25 7.81
N ASP A 120 -6.44 -15.58 6.65
CA ASP A 120 -7.40 -16.68 6.53
C ASP A 120 -6.76 -18.00 6.06
N GLY A 121 -5.50 -17.95 5.61
CA GLY A 121 -4.73 -19.13 5.21
C GLY A 121 -5.09 -19.67 3.82
N SER A 122 -5.67 -18.85 2.95
CA SER A 122 -5.88 -19.19 1.54
C SER A 122 -4.56 -19.28 0.79
N THR A 123 -4.53 -20.08 -0.28
CA THR A 123 -3.43 -19.96 -1.25
C THR A 123 -3.62 -18.67 -2.07
N PRO A 124 -2.54 -18.05 -2.58
CA PRO A 124 -2.67 -16.93 -3.51
C PRO A 124 -3.57 -17.23 -4.71
N GLU A 125 -3.51 -18.45 -5.24
CA GLU A 125 -4.34 -18.89 -6.36
C GLU A 125 -5.83 -18.96 -6.01
N ASP A 126 -6.16 -19.43 -4.81
CA ASP A 126 -7.55 -19.51 -4.35
C ASP A 126 -8.10 -18.12 -4.03
N ALA A 127 -7.30 -17.24 -3.40
CA ALA A 127 -7.68 -15.85 -3.16
C ALA A 127 -7.92 -15.09 -4.48
N ALA A 128 -7.03 -15.25 -5.47
CA ALA A 128 -7.18 -14.65 -6.79
C ALA A 128 -8.41 -15.20 -7.52
N ARG A 129 -8.67 -16.51 -7.46
CA ARG A 129 -9.86 -17.11 -8.09
C ARG A 129 -11.15 -16.61 -7.45
N ALA A 130 -11.21 -16.57 -6.12
CA ALA A 130 -12.37 -16.04 -5.41
C ALA A 130 -12.64 -14.57 -5.78
N TRP A 131 -11.58 -13.76 -5.89
CA TRP A 131 -11.71 -12.37 -6.34
C TRP A 131 -12.24 -12.28 -7.78
N LEU A 132 -11.69 -13.07 -8.71
CA LEU A 132 -12.15 -13.12 -10.11
C LEU A 132 -13.62 -13.54 -10.21
N ASP A 133 -14.04 -14.57 -9.47
CA ASP A 133 -15.43 -15.05 -9.48
C ASP A 133 -16.41 -13.97 -8.95
N ALA A 134 -15.97 -13.13 -8.01
CA ALA A 134 -16.77 -12.06 -7.41
C ALA A 134 -16.76 -10.74 -8.21
N HIS A 135 -15.76 -10.51 -9.07
CA HIS A 135 -15.52 -9.22 -9.76
C HIS A 135 -15.50 -9.37 -11.28
N GLU A 136 -16.37 -10.21 -11.84
CA GLU A 136 -16.49 -10.39 -13.30
C GLU A 136 -16.75 -9.09 -14.05
N ASP A 137 -17.50 -8.16 -13.46
CA ASP A 137 -17.78 -6.84 -14.00
C ASP A 137 -16.53 -5.96 -14.10
N VAL A 138 -15.55 -6.18 -13.23
CA VAL A 138 -14.26 -5.49 -13.25
C VAL A 138 -13.35 -6.12 -14.30
N TRP A 139 -13.01 -7.41 -14.16
CA TRP A 139 -11.92 -7.99 -14.95
C TRP A 139 -12.28 -8.30 -16.40
N LYS A 140 -13.56 -8.51 -16.72
CA LYS A 140 -13.97 -8.72 -18.12
C LYS A 140 -13.69 -7.49 -18.99
N SER A 141 -13.70 -6.29 -18.40
CA SER A 141 -13.31 -5.06 -19.10
C SER A 141 -11.82 -5.02 -19.48
N TRP A 142 -11.00 -5.87 -18.87
CA TRP A 142 -9.57 -5.91 -19.16
C TRP A 142 -9.27 -6.69 -20.44
N LEU A 143 -10.13 -7.63 -20.82
CA LEU A 143 -9.95 -8.46 -22.00
C LEU A 143 -10.13 -7.65 -23.30
N PRO A 144 -9.43 -8.02 -24.39
CA PRO A 144 -9.58 -7.41 -25.71
C PRO A 144 -10.94 -7.69 -26.38
#